data_AF-A0A3P9H8V2-F1
#
_entry.id   AF-A0A3P9H8V2-F1
#
_cell.length_a   1.000
_cell.length_b   1.000
_cell.length_c   1.000
_cell.angle_alpha   90.00
_cell.angle_beta   90.00
_cell.angle_gamma   90.00
#
_symmetry.space_group_name_H-M   'P 1'
#
loop_
_entity.id
_entity.type
_entity.pdbx_description
1 polymer ?
#
loop_
_entity_poly.entity_id
_entity_poly.type
_entity_poly.pdbx_seq_one_letter_code
_entity_poly.pdbx_strand_id
1 'polypeptide(L)'
;MGGNKISKMEKVYNLKDKKFKFVDREDELDFLCEEFASPRAEMSCGHAVTPMSLTNWCRLLLEKGESRFICGMSGCDKEWSYEEVCKMALLTPEEKEYFVKTMESIAERESRKNTNVLNAKSL
;
A
#
# COMPACT_ATOMS: atom_id res chain seq x y z
N MET A 1 26.17 -0.89 5.29
CA MET A 1 24.79 -0.39 5.04
C MET A 1 23.85 -1.47 5.53
N GLY A 2 23.28 -1.28 6.72
CA GLY A 2 22.44 -2.27 7.38
C GLY A 2 21.08 -2.31 6.71
N GLY A 3 20.83 -3.33 5.90
CA GLY A 3 19.48 -3.69 5.51
C GLY A 3 18.74 -4.14 6.77
N ASN A 4 17.72 -3.37 7.17
CA ASN A 4 16.77 -3.80 8.17
C ASN A 4 16.09 -5.08 7.66
N LYS A 5 16.60 -6.24 8.08
CA LYS A 5 15.91 -7.52 7.92
C LYS A 5 14.72 -7.51 8.86
N ILE A 6 13.61 -6.93 8.38
CA ILE A 6 12.28 -7.24 8.91
C ILE A 6 12.15 -8.76 8.74
N SER A 7 11.90 -9.47 9.83
CA SER A 7 11.61 -10.90 9.80
C SER A 7 10.51 -11.13 8.75
N LYS A 8 10.84 -11.94 7.74
CA LYS A 8 9.98 -12.23 6.57
C LYS A 8 8.85 -13.17 7.00
N MET A 9 8.11 -12.82 8.06
CA MET A 9 6.93 -13.58 8.44
C MET A 9 5.85 -13.24 7.43
N GLU A 10 5.51 -14.24 6.64
CA GLU A 10 4.50 -14.10 5.61
C GLU A 10 3.13 -13.86 6.25
N LYS A 11 2.47 -12.78 5.84
CA LYS A 11 1.13 -12.43 6.29
C LYS A 11 0.12 -13.25 5.49
N VAL A 12 -0.68 -14.05 6.19
CA VAL A 12 -1.64 -14.97 5.58
C VAL A 12 -3.04 -14.67 6.10
N TYR A 13 -4.01 -14.55 5.19
CA TYR A 13 -5.40 -14.39 5.59
C TYR A 13 -5.94 -15.62 6.32
N ASN A 14 -6.84 -15.39 7.27
CA ASN A 14 -7.67 -16.45 7.81
C ASN A 14 -8.82 -16.75 6.83
N LEU A 15 -8.80 -17.90 6.17
CA LEU A 15 -9.85 -18.33 5.23
C LEU A 15 -11.27 -18.38 5.83
N LYS A 16 -11.39 -18.43 7.16
CA LYS A 16 -12.69 -18.39 7.86
C LYS A 16 -13.20 -16.97 8.08
N ASP A 17 -12.38 -15.95 7.84
CA ASP A 17 -12.79 -14.55 8.01
C ASP A 17 -13.65 -14.10 6.81
N LYS A 18 -14.93 -13.91 7.08
CA LYS A 18 -15.95 -13.53 6.09
C LYS A 18 -15.83 -12.07 5.64
N LYS A 19 -14.93 -11.28 6.21
CA LYS A 19 -14.66 -9.89 5.79
C LYS A 19 -13.92 -9.81 4.46
N PHE A 20 -13.30 -10.91 4.02
CA PHE A 20 -12.56 -11.01 2.77
C PHE A 20 -13.37 -11.76 1.72
N LYS A 21 -13.33 -11.28 0.48
CA LYS A 21 -13.83 -12.00 -0.68
C LYS A 21 -12.66 -12.72 -1.34
N PHE A 22 -12.46 -13.98 -0.99
CA PHE A 22 -11.41 -14.80 -1.60
C PHE A 22 -11.76 -15.17 -3.04
N VAL A 23 -10.75 -15.15 -3.91
CA VAL A 23 -10.90 -15.43 -5.35
C VAL A 23 -9.79 -16.33 -5.86
N ASP A 24 -10.12 -17.16 -6.84
CA ASP A 24 -9.16 -18.02 -7.55
C ASP A 24 -8.65 -17.29 -8.80
N ARG A 25 -7.91 -16.20 -8.57
CA ARG A 25 -7.24 -15.39 -9.59
C ARG A 25 -5.77 -15.17 -9.20
N GLU A 26 -4.98 -14.68 -10.14
CA GLU A 26 -3.58 -14.31 -9.92
C GLU A 26 -3.48 -13.16 -8.90
N ASP A 27 -2.32 -13.07 -8.24
CA ASP A 27 -1.99 -11.90 -7.44
C ASP A 27 -1.54 -10.77 -8.37
N GLU A 28 -2.44 -9.84 -8.64
CA GLU A 28 -2.24 -8.81 -9.66
C GLU A 28 -1.20 -7.75 -9.22
N LEU A 29 -0.78 -7.76 -7.95
CA LEU A 29 0.29 -6.87 -7.47
C LEU A 29 1.62 -7.61 -7.20
N ASP A 30 1.71 -8.91 -7.53
CA ASP A 30 2.97 -9.66 -7.41
C ASP A 30 3.86 -9.49 -8.66
N PHE A 31 4.27 -8.25 -8.93
CA PHE A 31 5.05 -7.90 -10.13
C PHE A 31 6.42 -8.60 -10.22
N LEU A 32 6.94 -9.09 -9.09
CA LEU A 32 8.22 -9.78 -9.02
C LEU A 32 8.08 -11.31 -9.01
N CYS A 33 6.84 -11.82 -9.13
CA CYS A 33 6.52 -13.24 -9.03
C CYS A 33 7.15 -13.87 -7.78
N GLU A 34 6.98 -13.23 -6.61
CA GLU A 34 7.47 -13.76 -5.33
C GLU A 34 6.67 -15.00 -4.87
N GLU A 35 5.52 -15.29 -5.50
CA GLU A 35 4.69 -16.48 -5.25
C GLU A 35 4.23 -16.58 -3.79
N PHE A 36 3.67 -15.50 -3.25
CA PHE A 36 3.15 -15.47 -1.89
C PHE A 36 2.12 -16.59 -1.64
N ALA A 37 2.31 -17.35 -0.56
CA ALA A 37 1.52 -18.50 -0.18
C ALA A 37 0.11 -18.15 0.32
N SER A 38 -0.13 -16.89 0.69
CA SER A 38 -1.45 -16.44 1.14
C SER A 38 -2.51 -16.57 0.02
N PRO A 39 -3.77 -16.94 0.35
CA PRO A 39 -4.86 -16.83 -0.61
C PRO A 39 -5.03 -15.37 -1.08
N ARG A 40 -5.62 -15.20 -2.26
CA ARG A 40 -5.91 -13.88 -2.84
C ARG A 40 -7.29 -13.41 -2.42
N ALA A 41 -7.39 -12.14 -2.08
CA ALA A 41 -8.65 -11.48 -1.78
C ALA A 41 -8.89 -10.31 -2.73
N GLU A 42 -10.15 -10.09 -3.10
CA GLU A 42 -10.56 -9.01 -4.00
C GLU A 42 -10.61 -7.66 -3.26
N MET A 43 -9.90 -6.67 -3.80
CA MET A 43 -9.96 -5.26 -3.40
C MET A 43 -11.25 -4.61 -3.92
N SER A 44 -11.61 -3.43 -3.41
CA SER A 44 -12.79 -2.66 -3.85
C SER A 44 -12.74 -2.21 -5.32
N CYS A 45 -11.56 -2.28 -5.95
CA CYS A 45 -11.36 -2.05 -7.38
C CYS A 45 -11.62 -3.29 -8.25
N GLY A 46 -11.85 -4.46 -7.65
CA GLY A 46 -12.01 -5.74 -8.35
C GLY A 46 -10.72 -6.56 -8.51
N HIS A 47 -9.55 -5.97 -8.27
CA HIS A 47 -8.28 -6.67 -8.40
C HIS A 47 -7.96 -7.57 -7.20
N ALA A 48 -7.34 -8.71 -7.47
CA ALA A 48 -7.00 -9.75 -6.51
C ALA A 48 -5.57 -9.57 -6.00
N VAL A 49 -5.39 -9.60 -4.68
CA VAL A 49 -4.09 -9.36 -4.04
C VAL A 49 -3.85 -10.30 -2.86
N THR A 50 -2.59 -10.53 -2.53
CA THR A 50 -2.20 -11.06 -1.22
C THR A 50 -1.90 -9.93 -0.24
N PRO A 51 -1.85 -10.21 1.08
CA PRO A 51 -1.46 -9.19 2.05
C PRO A 51 -0.07 -8.63 1.79
N MET A 52 0.86 -9.49 1.34
CA MET A 52 2.26 -9.11 1.14
C MET A 52 2.45 -8.27 -0.13
N SER A 53 1.88 -8.67 -1.26
CA SER A 53 1.98 -7.89 -2.50
C SER A 53 1.39 -6.48 -2.33
N LEU A 54 0.23 -6.37 -1.68
CA LEU A 54 -0.40 -5.07 -1.38
C LEU A 54 0.48 -4.22 -0.45
N THR A 55 1.10 -4.82 0.57
CA THR A 55 2.02 -4.11 1.46
C THR A 55 3.20 -3.54 0.68
N ASN A 56 3.82 -4.36 -0.17
CA ASN A 56 4.98 -3.96 -0.97
C ASN A 56 4.62 -2.83 -1.93
N TRP A 57 3.46 -2.94 -2.58
CA TRP A 57 2.95 -1.90 -3.47
C TRP A 57 2.72 -0.57 -2.74
N CYS A 58 2.01 -0.59 -1.62
CA CYS A 58 1.75 0.64 -0.87
C CYS A 58 3.03 1.26 -0.28
N ARG A 59 4.01 0.45 0.12
CA ARG A 59 5.34 0.95 0.52
C ARG A 59 6.05 1.64 -0.64
N LEU A 60 6.02 1.04 -1.83
CA LEU A 60 6.62 1.64 -3.03
C LEU A 60 5.99 3.01 -3.37
N LEU A 61 4.67 3.16 -3.21
CA LEU A 61 4.00 4.45 -3.37
C LEU A 61 4.55 5.49 -2.38
N LEU A 62 4.61 5.13 -1.09
CA LEU A 62 5.14 6.01 -0.04
C LEU A 62 6.61 6.38 -0.26
N GLU A 63 7.44 5.43 -0.71
CA GLU A 63 8.85 5.67 -1.05
C GLU A 63 9.02 6.65 -2.22
N LYS A 64 8.06 6.64 -3.17
CA LYS A 64 8.00 7.62 -4.27
C LYS A 64 7.46 8.99 -3.82
N GLY A 65 7.04 9.12 -2.57
CA GLY A 65 6.45 10.35 -2.03
C GLY A 65 4.96 10.49 -2.32
N GLU A 66 4.27 9.41 -2.68
CA GLU A 66 2.82 9.40 -2.90
C GLU A 66 2.09 8.98 -1.62
N SER A 67 1.13 9.78 -1.15
CA SER A 67 0.31 9.48 0.03
C SER A 67 -1.07 8.90 -0.32
N ARG A 68 -1.40 8.79 -1.60
CA ARG A 68 -2.65 8.21 -2.12
C ARG A 68 -2.39 6.76 -2.54
N PHE A 69 -3.21 5.84 -2.05
CA PHE A 69 -3.06 4.41 -2.36
C PHE A 69 -3.88 4.04 -3.58
N ILE A 70 -3.29 4.20 -4.76
CA ILE A 70 -3.94 3.90 -6.05
C ILE A 70 -3.57 2.48 -6.48
N CYS A 71 -4.49 1.81 -7.17
CA CYS A 71 -4.24 0.52 -7.80
C CYS A 71 -3.06 0.57 -8.78
N GLY A 72 -2.21 -0.47 -8.76
CA GLY A 72 -1.06 -0.59 -9.65
C GLY A 72 -1.35 -1.18 -11.03
N MET A 73 -2.59 -1.61 -11.28
CA MET A 73 -2.95 -2.26 -12.53
C MET A 73 -3.21 -1.27 -13.66
N SER A 74 -2.73 -1.62 -14.85
CA SER A 74 -2.91 -0.81 -16.06
C SER A 74 -4.40 -0.57 -16.33
N GLY A 75 -4.78 0.69 -16.50
CA GLY A 75 -6.17 1.08 -16.74
C GLY A 75 -7.05 1.13 -15.50
N CYS A 76 -6.50 0.97 -14.30
CA CYS A 76 -7.22 1.13 -13.03
C CYS A 76 -6.71 2.37 -12.28
N ASP A 77 -7.58 3.35 -12.04
CA ASP A 77 -7.29 4.57 -11.30
C ASP A 77 -7.95 4.61 -9.91
N LYS A 78 -8.51 3.48 -9.48
CA LYS A 78 -9.20 3.38 -8.20
C LYS A 78 -8.24 3.64 -7.05
N GLU A 79 -8.62 4.60 -6.20
CA GLU A 79 -7.97 4.87 -4.92
C GLU A 79 -8.63 4.04 -3.81
N TRP A 80 -7.80 3.42 -2.98
CA TRP A 80 -8.20 2.70 -1.77
C TRP A 80 -8.08 3.59 -0.54
N SER A 81 -9.01 3.44 0.39
CA SER A 81 -8.88 4.09 1.70
C SER A 81 -7.74 3.46 2.51
N TYR A 82 -7.13 4.22 3.40
CA TYR A 82 -6.11 3.68 4.30
C TYR A 82 -6.66 2.54 5.20
N GLU A 83 -7.94 2.59 5.55
CA GLU A 83 -8.61 1.51 6.29
C GLU A 83 -8.69 0.23 5.45
N GLU A 84 -9.02 0.33 4.16
CA GLU A 84 -9.02 -0.80 3.24
C GLU A 84 -7.63 -1.40 3.13
N VAL A 85 -6.60 -0.56 2.93
CA VAL A 85 -5.19 -0.99 2.90
C VAL A 85 -4.82 -1.71 4.20
N CYS A 86 -5.12 -1.12 5.37
CA CYS A 86 -4.84 -1.74 6.67
C CYS A 86 -5.45 -3.14 6.80
N LYS A 87 -6.71 -3.29 6.38
CA LYS A 87 -7.47 -4.54 6.47
C LYS A 87 -6.91 -5.59 5.52
N MET A 88 -6.72 -5.22 4.26
CA MET A 88 -6.35 -6.17 3.19
C MET A 88 -4.86 -6.54 3.29
N ALA A 89 -3.99 -5.59 3.59
CA ALA A 89 -2.56 -5.86 3.74
C ALA A 89 -2.19 -6.52 5.08
N LEU A 90 -3.18 -6.76 5.97
CA LEU A 90 -2.98 -7.24 7.34
C LEU A 90 -1.88 -6.44 8.06
N LEU A 91 -1.89 -5.11 7.91
CA LEU A 91 -0.79 -4.28 8.41
C LEU A 91 -0.59 -4.46 9.91
N THR A 92 0.65 -4.73 10.30
CA THR A 92 1.03 -4.78 11.72
C THR A 92 0.99 -3.37 12.34
N PRO A 93 0.97 -3.25 13.68
CA PRO A 93 1.08 -1.95 14.33
C PRO A 93 2.30 -1.13 13.87
N GLU A 94 3.44 -1.78 13.70
CA GLU A 94 4.69 -1.14 13.25
C GLU A 94 4.57 -0.66 11.80
N GLU A 95 3.92 -1.44 10.93
CA GLU A 95 3.66 -1.03 9.55
C GLU A 95 2.69 0.15 9.50
N LYS A 96 1.63 0.14 10.32
CA LYS A 96 0.69 1.25 10.39
C LYS A 96 1.37 2.54 10.86
N GLU A 97 2.23 2.44 11.87
CA GLU A 97 3.01 3.58 12.35
C GLU A 97 3.94 4.12 11.25
N TYR A 98 4.63 3.23 10.52
CA TYR A 98 5.46 3.62 9.39
C TYR A 98 4.65 4.33 8.28
N PHE A 99 3.49 3.78 7.90
CA PHE A 99 2.63 4.35 6.86
C PHE A 99 2.16 5.75 7.26
N VAL A 100 1.60 5.91 8.48
CA VAL A 100 1.10 7.21 8.96
C VAL A 100 2.20 8.26 8.99
N LYS A 101 3.35 7.96 9.61
CA LYS A 101 4.48 8.91 9.68
C LYS A 101 4.99 9.32 8.30
N THR A 102 5.01 8.38 7.35
CA THR A 102 5.46 8.67 5.98
C THR A 102 4.47 9.55 5.25
N MET A 103 3.17 9.27 5.37
CA MET A 103 2.10 10.11 4.80
C MET A 103 2.12 11.54 5.36
N GLU A 104 2.30 11.69 6.68
CA GLU A 104 2.44 13.01 7.33
C GLU A 104 3.66 13.75 6.77
N SER A 105 4.80 13.08 6.69
CA SER A 105 6.04 13.65 6.17
C SER A 105 5.93 14.06 4.69
N ILE A 106 5.16 13.32 3.89
CA ILE A 106 4.83 13.68 2.50
C ILE A 106 3.97 14.95 2.48
N ALA A 107 2.88 14.98 3.26
CA ALA A 107 2.00 16.14 3.33
C ALA A 107 2.73 17.42 3.77
N GLU A 108 3.65 17.33 4.73
CA GLU A 108 4.52 18.43 5.15
C GLU A 108 5.49 18.91 4.06
N ARG A 109 5.97 18.01 3.19
CA ARG A 109 6.81 18.40 2.04
C ARG A 109 5.98 19.12 0.99
N GLU A 110 4.78 18.64 0.69
CA GLU A 110 3.89 19.26 -0.30
C GLU A 110 3.40 20.64 0.15
N SER A 111 3.06 20.81 1.43
CA SER A 111 2.67 22.13 1.96
C SER A 111 3.81 23.16 1.86
N ARG A 112 5.05 22.77 2.16
CA ARG A 112 6.23 23.63 2.02
C ARG A 112 6.49 24.03 0.57
N LYS A 113 6.38 23.09 -0.38
CA LYS A 113 6.52 23.39 -1.81
C LYS A 113 5.48 24.40 -2.27
N ASN A 114 4.22 24.21 -1.87
CA ASN A 114 3.13 25.12 -2.24
C ASN A 114 3.35 26.54 -1.70
N THR A 115 3.80 26.68 -0.46
CA THR A 115 4.14 28.01 0.12
C THR A 115 5.27 28.69 -0.65
N ASN A 116 6.31 27.95 -1.02
CA ASN A 116 7.43 28.50 -1.78
C ASN A 116 7.01 28.94 -3.20
N VAL A 117 6.14 28.18 -3.87
CA VAL A 117 5.62 28.52 -5.20
C VAL A 117 4.72 29.77 -5.15
N LEU A 118 3.88 29.92 -4.12
CA LEU A 118 3.05 31.11 -3.93
C LEU A 118 3.91 32.37 -3.69
N ASN A 119 4.96 32.25 -2.86
CA ASN A 119 5.87 33.35 -2.60
C ASN A 119 6.69 33.76 -3.85
N ALA A 120 7.09 32.78 -4.68
CA ALA A 120 7.83 33.06 -5.92
C ALA A 120 6.98 33.67 -7.05
N LYS A 121 5.65 33.48 -7.03
CA LYS A 121 4.72 34.11 -7.99
C LYS A 121 4.30 35.53 -7.62
N SER A 122 4.64 35.98 -6.41
CA SER A 122 4.27 37.29 -5.86
C SER A 122 5.39 38.34 -5.94
N LEU A 123 6.50 38.00 -6.62
CA LEU A 123 7.64 38.86 -6.95
C LEU A 123 7.72 39.02 -8.48
#